data_AF-A0A9D5PJ82-F1
#
_entry.id   AF-A0A9D5PJ82-F1
#
_cell.length_a   1.000
_cell.length_b   1.000
_cell.length_c   1.000
_cell.angle_alpha   90.00
_cell.angle_beta   90.00
_cell.angle_gamma   90.00
#
_symmetry.space_group_name_H-M   'P 1'
#
loop_
_entity.id
_entity.type
_entity.pdbx_description
1 polymer ?
#
loop_
_entity_poly.entity_id
_entity_poly.type
_entity_poly.pdbx_seq_one_letter_code
_entity_poly.pdbx_strand_id
1 'polypeptide(L)'
;MQMTILKLFGVILILGAGASAVSFSVRFEKRKIAVLAGWIDLIRYIRAQVDCYPLPLPQILERADHALFESCFCRHPTPDLTTIYHASQIYLDAEAKRLLSSFVREFHYETRAELLRRSDYYAGELGRLREKRMEEFTAKSRVIFAVCMGAAILISILLW
;
A
#
# COMPACT_ATOMS: atom_id res chain seq x y z
N MET A 1 -45.56 -5.97 -17.33
CA MET A 1 -45.11 -5.56 -15.97
C MET A 1 -44.00 -6.46 -15.40
N GLN A 2 -44.09 -7.79 -15.48
CA GLN A 2 -43.04 -8.69 -14.95
C GLN A 2 -41.69 -8.58 -15.69
N MET A 3 -41.69 -8.36 -17.01
CA MET A 3 -40.46 -8.31 -17.81
C MET A 3 -39.61 -7.05 -17.55
N THR A 4 -40.25 -5.93 -17.21
CA THR A 4 -39.58 -4.68 -16.84
C THR A 4 -38.94 -4.75 -15.46
N ILE A 5 -39.60 -5.40 -14.50
CA ILE A 5 -39.04 -5.61 -13.15
C ILE A 5 -37.79 -6.49 -13.20
N LEU A 6 -37.81 -7.57 -13.99
CA LEU A 6 -36.65 -8.46 -14.13
C LEU A 6 -35.43 -7.75 -14.75
N LYS A 7 -35.68 -6.91 -15.78
CA LYS A 7 -34.64 -6.07 -16.39
C LYS A 7 -34.06 -5.06 -15.39
N LEU A 8 -34.91 -4.43 -14.58
CA LEU A 8 -34.49 -3.47 -13.56
C LEU A 8 -33.61 -4.13 -12.49
N PHE A 9 -33.99 -5.32 -12.01
CA PHE A 9 -33.20 -6.11 -11.07
C PHE A 9 -31.84 -6.51 -11.66
N GLY A 10 -31.80 -6.94 -12.92
CA GLY A 10 -30.55 -7.25 -13.62
C GLY A 10 -29.62 -6.04 -13.71
N VAL A 11 -30.15 -4.87 -14.06
CA VAL A 11 -29.38 -3.62 -14.14
C VAL A 11 -28.83 -3.23 -12.77
N ILE A 12 -29.65 -3.27 -11.73
CA ILE A 12 -29.22 -2.94 -10.35
C ILE A 12 -28.13 -3.91 -9.89
N LEU A 13 -28.25 -5.19 -10.18
CA LEU A 13 -27.27 -6.20 -9.77
C LEU A 13 -25.92 -6.00 -10.48
N ILE A 14 -25.93 -5.71 -11.78
CA ILE A 14 -24.71 -5.42 -12.54
C ILE A 14 -24.05 -4.13 -12.03
N LEU A 15 -24.84 -3.08 -11.78
CA LEU A 15 -24.34 -1.81 -11.25
C LEU A 15 -23.77 -1.97 -9.84
N GLY A 16 -24.46 -2.70 -8.96
CA GLY A 16 -23.99 -2.98 -7.60
C GLY A 16 -22.71 -3.82 -7.58
N ALA A 17 -22.64 -4.88 -8.40
CA ALA A 17 -21.44 -5.69 -8.54
C ALA A 17 -20.26 -4.87 -9.10
N GLY A 18 -20.50 -4.06 -10.12
CA GLY A 18 -19.47 -3.16 -10.68
C GLY A 18 -18.98 -2.12 -9.68
N ALA A 19 -19.89 -1.44 -8.98
CA ALA A 19 -19.55 -0.42 -7.99
C ALA A 19 -18.76 -1.00 -6.81
N SER A 20 -19.14 -2.20 -6.34
CA SER A 20 -18.43 -2.89 -5.25
C SER A 20 -17.03 -3.35 -5.67
N ALA A 21 -16.89 -3.91 -6.88
CA ALA A 21 -15.58 -4.29 -7.43
C ALA A 21 -14.65 -3.08 -7.57
N VAL A 22 -15.14 -1.97 -8.13
CA VAL A 22 -14.37 -0.72 -8.26
C VAL A 22 -13.97 -0.17 -6.90
N SER A 23 -14.90 -0.15 -5.94
CA SER A 23 -14.63 0.33 -4.58
C SER A 23 -13.58 -0.52 -3.88
N PHE A 24 -13.64 -1.85 -4.07
CA PHE A 24 -12.67 -2.78 -3.54
C PHE A 24 -11.28 -2.55 -4.15
N SER A 25 -11.18 -2.43 -5.48
CA SER A 25 -9.91 -2.14 -6.17
C SER A 25 -9.29 -0.81 -5.70
N VAL A 26 -10.11 0.25 -5.57
CA VAL A 26 -9.64 1.55 -5.07
C VAL A 26 -9.12 1.45 -3.64
N ARG A 27 -9.85 0.77 -2.75
CA ARG A 27 -9.40 0.56 -1.36
C ARG A 27 -8.12 -0.26 -1.31
N PHE A 28 -8.00 -1.27 -2.16
CA PHE A 28 -6.81 -2.11 -2.23
C PHE A 28 -5.59 -1.31 -2.68
N GLU A 29 -5.70 -0.53 -3.76
CA GLU A 29 -4.61 0.34 -4.22
C GLU A 29 -4.21 1.39 -3.18
N LYS A 30 -5.19 2.01 -2.51
CA LYS A 30 -4.92 2.93 -1.40
C LYS A 30 -4.14 2.24 -0.27
N ARG A 31 -4.51 1.01 0.09
CA ARG A 31 -3.75 0.22 1.08
C ARG A 31 -2.33 -0.06 0.63
N LYS A 32 -2.12 -0.39 -0.64
CA LYS A 32 -0.77 -0.60 -1.17
C LYS A 32 0.12 0.64 -1.05
N ILE A 33 -0.44 1.83 -1.31
CA ILE A 33 0.28 3.10 -1.14
C ILE A 33 0.55 3.37 0.35
N ALA A 34 -0.44 3.13 1.22
CA ALA A 34 -0.30 3.33 2.66
C ALA A 34 0.77 2.41 3.28
N VAL A 35 0.81 1.14 2.88
CA VAL A 35 1.83 0.19 3.33
C VAL A 35 3.23 0.61 2.89
N LEU A 36 3.40 1.11 1.66
CA LEU A 36 4.67 1.69 1.22
C LEU A 36 5.07 2.90 2.07
N ALA A 37 4.12 3.78 2.39
CA ALA A 37 4.38 4.93 3.25
C ALA A 37 4.80 4.49 4.66
N GLY A 38 4.12 3.50 5.24
CA GLY A 38 4.48 2.92 6.53
C GLY A 38 5.90 2.35 6.54
N TRP A 39 6.29 1.64 5.47
CA TRP A 39 7.67 1.16 5.33
C TRP A 39 8.69 2.29 5.26
N ILE A 40 8.40 3.38 4.53
CA ILE A 40 9.28 4.56 4.48
C ILE A 40 9.44 5.18 5.86
N ASP A 41 8.34 5.32 6.61
CA ASP A 41 8.35 5.89 7.95
C ASP A 41 9.10 4.99 8.94
N LEU A 42 8.94 3.67 8.82
CA LEU A 42 9.69 2.69 9.60
C LEU A 42 11.19 2.77 9.32
N ILE A 43 11.60 2.85 8.06
CA ILE A 43 13.03 2.97 7.69
C ILE A 43 13.61 4.30 8.22
N ARG A 44 12.85 5.39 8.12
CA ARG A 44 13.26 6.70 8.67
C ARG A 44 13.37 6.68 10.19
N TYR A 45 12.44 6.02 10.87
CA TYR A 45 12.50 5.83 12.31
C TYR A 45 13.75 5.03 12.71
N ILE A 46 14.02 3.90 12.05
CA ILE A 46 15.21 3.09 12.30
C ILE A 46 16.48 3.91 12.08
N ARG A 47 16.56 4.64 10.96
CA ARG A 47 17.68 5.54 10.67
C ARG A 47 17.89 6.57 11.77
N ALA A 48 16.83 7.25 12.22
CA ALA A 48 16.92 8.26 13.28
C ALA A 48 17.41 7.64 14.60
N GLN A 49 16.93 6.45 14.95
CA GLN A 49 17.35 5.75 16.16
C GLN A 49 18.81 5.29 16.10
N VAL A 50 19.25 4.76 14.96
CA VAL A 50 20.65 4.37 14.72
C VAL A 50 21.59 5.60 14.72
N ASP A 51 21.10 6.74 14.26
CA ASP A 51 21.88 7.98 14.29
C ASP A 51 22.00 8.53 15.72
N CYS A 52 20.94 8.49 16.52
CA CYS A 52 21.00 8.98 17.89
C CYS A 52 21.63 8.00 18.90
N TYR A 53 21.52 6.70 18.67
CA TYR A 53 21.90 5.67 19.64
C TYR A 53 22.56 4.44 18.99
N PRO A 54 23.58 3.83 19.61
CA PRO A 54 24.14 2.55 19.18
C PRO A 54 23.29 1.37 19.69
N LEU A 55 21.98 1.39 19.44
CA LEU A 55 21.06 0.33 19.85
C LEU A 55 20.97 -0.76 18.78
N PRO A 56 20.87 -2.05 19.17
CA PRO A 56 20.58 -3.11 18.22
C PRO A 56 19.11 -3.02 17.76
N LEU A 57 18.85 -3.40 16.51
CA LEU A 57 17.54 -3.29 15.86
C LEU A 57 16.36 -3.88 16.65
N PRO A 58 16.46 -5.06 17.28
CA PRO A 58 15.37 -5.58 18.12
C PRO A 58 14.88 -4.59 19.16
N GLN A 59 15.82 -3.90 19.83
CA GLN A 59 15.50 -2.91 20.86
C GLN A 59 14.94 -1.61 20.27
N ILE A 60 15.35 -1.24 19.05
CA ILE A 60 14.79 -0.09 18.32
C ILE A 60 13.32 -0.35 17.99
N LEU A 61 13.01 -1.56 17.52
CA LEU A 61 11.66 -1.97 17.14
C LEU A 61 10.76 -2.17 18.36
N GLU A 62 11.27 -2.72 19.46
CA GLU A 62 10.52 -2.82 20.73
C GLU A 62 10.07 -1.46 21.27
N ARG A 63 10.84 -0.40 21.00
CA ARG A 63 10.51 0.98 21.40
C ARG A 63 9.63 1.72 20.38
N ALA A 64 9.43 1.15 19.20
CA ALA A 64 8.63 1.79 18.16
C ALA A 64 7.15 1.79 18.56
N ASP A 65 6.44 2.87 18.19
CA ASP A 65 5.01 2.99 18.44
C ASP A 65 4.21 1.93 17.66
N HIS A 66 3.14 1.44 18.26
CA HIS A 66 2.20 0.49 17.66
C HIS A 66 1.64 1.00 16.33
N ALA A 67 1.40 2.31 16.22
CA ALA A 67 0.92 2.93 14.98
C ALA A 67 1.88 2.72 13.79
N LEU A 68 3.19 2.64 14.05
CA LEU A 68 4.19 2.40 13.02
C LEU A 68 4.08 0.98 12.47
N PHE A 69 3.85 -0.02 13.33
CA PHE A 69 3.62 -1.40 12.91
C PHE A 69 2.32 -1.55 12.13
N GLU A 70 1.24 -0.91 12.57
CA GLU A 70 -0.04 -0.94 11.85
C GLU A 70 0.06 -0.33 10.46
N SER A 71 0.85 0.74 10.30
CA SER A 71 1.11 1.36 9.00
C SER A 71 1.80 0.40 8.02
N CYS A 72 2.64 -0.51 8.52
CA CYS A 72 3.28 -1.60 7.78
C CYS A 72 2.39 -2.85 7.65
N PHE A 73 1.11 -2.79 8.05
CA PHE A 73 0.19 -3.93 8.09
C PHE A 73 0.62 -5.05 9.07
N CYS A 74 1.41 -4.72 10.08
CA CYS A 74 1.79 -5.63 11.16
C CYS A 74 0.94 -5.32 12.39
N ARG A 75 0.08 -6.27 12.80
CA ARG A 75 -0.87 -6.07 13.91
C ARG A 75 -0.25 -6.13 15.29
N HIS A 76 0.95 -6.68 15.40
CA HIS A 76 1.62 -6.91 16.66
C HIS A 76 3.04 -6.36 16.57
N PRO A 77 3.48 -5.55 17.55
CA PRO A 77 4.87 -5.15 17.65
C PRO A 77 5.78 -6.37 17.62
N THR A 78 6.85 -6.30 16.86
CA THR A 78 7.81 -7.40 16.71
C THR A 78 9.23 -6.85 16.60
N PRO A 79 10.21 -7.51 17.23
CA PRO A 79 11.62 -7.15 17.10
C PRO A 79 12.25 -7.60 15.76
N ASP A 80 11.48 -8.21 14.86
CA ASP A 80 11.98 -8.79 13.62
C ASP A 80 11.37 -8.14 12.37
N LEU A 81 12.23 -7.53 11.55
CA LEU A 81 11.86 -6.94 10.26
C LEU A 81 11.30 -7.98 9.27
N THR A 82 11.72 -9.23 9.37
CA THR A 82 11.27 -10.31 8.47
C THR A 82 9.79 -10.59 8.70
N THR A 83 9.36 -10.62 9.95
CA THR A 83 7.95 -10.76 10.35
C THR A 83 7.09 -9.60 9.80
N ILE A 84 7.58 -8.36 9.89
CA ILE A 84 6.88 -7.18 9.33
C ILE A 84 6.79 -7.30 7.79
N TYR A 85 7.89 -7.71 7.14
CA TYR A 85 7.94 -7.93 5.71
C TYR A 85 6.88 -8.94 5.27
N HIS A 86 6.85 -10.13 5.86
CA HIS A 86 5.87 -11.17 5.54
C HIS A 86 4.42 -10.72 5.73
N ALA A 87 4.11 -9.98 6.79
CA ALA A 87 2.76 -9.46 7.02
C ALA A 87 2.30 -8.51 5.90
N SER A 88 3.22 -7.70 5.37
CA SER A 88 2.93 -6.67 4.37
C SER A 88 2.94 -7.16 2.90
N GLN A 89 3.46 -8.37 2.62
CA GLN A 89 3.73 -8.87 1.26
C GLN A 89 2.54 -8.82 0.30
N ILE A 90 1.31 -8.98 0.79
CA ILE A 90 0.11 -8.97 -0.06
C ILE A 90 -0.16 -7.60 -0.70
N TYR A 91 0.35 -6.51 -0.09
CA TYR A 91 0.18 -5.14 -0.56
C TYR A 91 1.41 -4.58 -1.29
N LEU A 92 2.48 -5.37 -1.41
CA LEU A 92 3.70 -5.00 -2.10
C LEU A 92 3.69 -5.54 -3.53
N ASP A 93 4.15 -4.73 -4.49
CA ASP A 93 4.40 -5.19 -5.86
C ASP A 93 5.79 -5.85 -5.96
N ALA A 94 6.11 -6.39 -7.13
CA ALA A 94 7.38 -7.10 -7.34
C ALA A 94 8.61 -6.21 -7.05
N GLU A 95 8.54 -4.94 -7.41
CA GLU A 95 9.66 -4.00 -7.23
C GLU A 95 9.85 -3.63 -5.76
N ALA A 96 8.77 -3.29 -5.04
CA ALA A 96 8.84 -3.05 -3.59
C ALA A 96 9.24 -4.30 -2.82
N LYS A 97 8.75 -5.48 -3.21
CA LYS A 97 9.19 -6.77 -2.64
C LYS A 97 10.69 -6.96 -2.80
N ARG A 98 11.22 -6.71 -4.00
CA ARG A 98 12.65 -6.83 -4.27
C ARG A 98 13.44 -5.90 -3.34
N LEU A 99 13.10 -4.61 -3.30
CA LEU A 99 13.79 -3.62 -2.47
C LEU A 99 13.73 -3.96 -0.97
N LEU A 100 12.53 -4.27 -0.46
CA LEU A 100 12.35 -4.59 0.95
C LEU A 100 13.01 -5.90 1.35
N SER A 101 12.99 -6.91 0.47
CA SER A 101 13.70 -8.17 0.72
C SER A 101 15.21 -7.98 0.81
N SER A 102 15.79 -7.13 -0.05
CA SER A 102 17.21 -6.77 0.01
C SER A 102 17.51 -6.01 1.30
N PHE A 103 16.70 -5.00 1.64
CA PHE A 103 16.86 -4.23 2.88
C PHE A 103 16.84 -5.13 4.13
N VAL A 104 15.85 -6.01 4.26
CA VAL A 104 15.69 -6.91 5.41
C VAL A 104 16.89 -7.87 5.52
N ARG A 105 17.37 -8.41 4.39
CA ARG A 105 18.51 -9.35 4.38
C ARG A 105 19.83 -8.67 4.71
N GLU A 106 20.02 -7.45 4.22
CA GLU A 106 21.28 -6.71 4.33
C GLU A 106 21.46 -6.05 5.71
N PHE A 107 20.36 -5.81 6.43
CA PHE A 107 20.34 -5.13 7.72
C PHE A 107 21.27 -5.75 8.78
N HIS A 108 21.46 -7.08 8.77
CA HIS A 108 22.18 -7.79 9.84
C HIS A 108 23.70 -7.68 9.79
N TYR A 109 24.30 -7.21 8.69
CA TYR A 109 25.74 -7.37 8.43
C TYR A 109 26.53 -6.05 8.32
N GLU A 110 25.95 -4.93 8.74
CA GLU A 110 26.46 -3.61 8.36
C GLU A 110 26.97 -2.74 9.51
N THR A 111 27.99 -1.95 9.19
CA THR A 111 28.48 -0.88 10.05
C THR A 111 27.45 0.25 10.10
N ARG A 112 27.43 1.02 11.20
CA ARG A 112 26.50 2.15 11.40
C ARG A 112 26.43 3.11 10.21
N ALA A 113 27.58 3.44 9.61
CA ALA A 113 27.64 4.36 8.48
C ALA A 113 26.99 3.79 7.21
N GLU A 114 27.21 2.49 6.94
CA GLU A 114 26.58 1.81 5.79
C GLU A 114 25.07 1.67 6.01
N LEU A 115 24.65 1.37 7.24
CA LEU A 115 23.24 1.26 7.61
C LEU A 115 22.48 2.57 7.39
N LEU A 116 23.06 3.71 7.77
CA LEU A 116 22.48 5.03 7.52
C LEU A 116 22.38 5.30 6.01
N ARG A 117 23.46 5.04 5.26
CA ARG A 117 23.50 5.23 3.80
C ARG A 117 22.46 4.37 3.08
N ARG A 118 22.32 3.10 3.47
CA ARG A 118 21.32 2.20 2.89
C ARG A 118 19.90 2.55 3.28
N SER A 119 19.68 2.93 4.54
CA SER A 119 18.36 3.40 4.97
C SER A 119 17.91 4.62 4.15
N ASP A 120 18.82 5.57 3.88
CA ASP A 120 18.54 6.70 2.98
C ASP A 120 18.26 6.27 1.54
N TYR A 121 19.06 5.33 1.01
CA TYR A 121 18.86 4.79 -0.33
C TYR A 121 17.50 4.09 -0.48
N TYR A 122 17.17 3.15 0.40
CA TYR A 122 15.92 2.40 0.33
C TYR A 122 14.69 3.27 0.63
N ALA A 123 14.79 4.22 1.58
CA ALA A 123 13.70 5.17 1.83
C ALA A 123 13.47 6.10 0.63
N GLY A 124 14.54 6.52 -0.06
CA GLY A 124 14.46 7.29 -1.29
C GLY A 124 13.78 6.50 -2.42
N GLU A 125 14.24 5.27 -2.67
CA GLU A 125 13.73 4.45 -3.77
C GLU A 125 12.26 4.04 -3.55
N LEU A 126 11.89 3.66 -2.32
CA LEU A 126 10.50 3.43 -1.95
C LEU A 126 9.65 4.70 -2.08
N GLY A 127 10.22 5.86 -1.78
CA GLY A 127 9.60 7.17 -1.98
C GLY A 127 9.24 7.42 -3.44
N ARG A 128 10.17 7.14 -4.37
CA ARG A 128 9.94 7.25 -5.82
C ARG A 128 8.86 6.29 -6.30
N LEU A 129 8.86 5.05 -5.81
CA LEU A 129 7.81 4.07 -6.12
C LEU A 129 6.43 4.52 -5.63
N ARG A 130 6.37 5.10 -4.42
CA ARG A 130 5.12 5.66 -3.87
C ARG A 130 4.60 6.79 -4.74
N GLU A 131 5.46 7.73 -5.14
CA GLU A 131 5.08 8.86 -6.00
C GLU A 131 4.55 8.40 -7.35
N LYS A 132 5.31 7.54 -8.04
CA LYS A 132 4.89 6.95 -9.32
C LYS A 132 3.54 6.24 -9.20
N ARG A 133 3.33 5.46 -8.13
CA ARG A 133 2.06 4.76 -7.90
C ARG A 133 0.91 5.73 -7.61
N MET A 134 1.18 6.81 -6.89
CA MET A 134 0.16 7.82 -6.57
C MET A 134 -0.29 8.58 -7.83
N GLU A 135 0.63 8.87 -8.74
CA GLU A 135 0.34 9.44 -10.06
C GLU A 135 -0.51 8.48 -10.91
N GLU A 136 -0.08 7.22 -11.03
CA GLU A 136 -0.83 6.20 -11.78
C GLU A 136 -2.23 5.97 -11.21
N PHE A 137 -2.37 5.94 -9.89
CA PHE A 137 -3.66 5.79 -9.22
C PHE A 137 -4.59 6.98 -9.51
N THR A 138 -4.06 8.20 -9.45
CA THR A 138 -4.84 9.42 -9.74
C THR A 138 -5.30 9.44 -11.20
N ALA A 139 -4.43 9.02 -12.13
CA ALA A 139 -4.79 8.89 -13.55
C ALA A 139 -5.88 7.83 -13.77
N LYS A 140 -5.73 6.64 -13.19
CA LYS A 140 -6.72 5.56 -13.29
C LYS A 140 -8.07 5.95 -12.67
N SER A 141 -8.06 6.64 -11.53
CA SER A 141 -9.30 7.09 -10.86
C SER A 141 -10.12 8.02 -11.74
N ARG A 142 -9.48 8.92 -12.51
CA ARG A 142 -10.17 9.81 -13.44
C ARG A 142 -10.84 9.04 -14.58
N VAL A 143 -10.15 8.05 -15.13
CA VAL A 143 -10.68 7.20 -16.21
C VAL A 143 -11.87 6.38 -15.73
N ILE A 144 -11.76 5.74 -14.55
CA ILE A 144 -12.86 4.96 -13.96
C ILE A 144 -14.10 5.82 -13.75
N PHE A 145 -13.94 7.04 -13.22
CA PHE A 145 -15.05 7.97 -13.02
C PHE A 145 -15.72 8.36 -14.35
N ALA A 146 -14.92 8.64 -15.40
CA ALA A 146 -15.44 8.97 -16.73
C ALA A 146 -16.23 7.79 -17.35
N VAL A 147 -15.71 6.56 -17.22
CA VAL A 147 -16.37 5.35 -17.70
C VAL A 147 -17.67 5.08 -16.93
N CYS A 148 -17.68 5.24 -15.60
CA CYS A 148 -18.89 5.08 -14.80
C CYS A 148 -19.98 6.10 -15.17
N MET A 149 -19.62 7.37 -15.40
CA MET A 149 -20.59 8.37 -15.90
C MET A 149 -21.11 8.02 -17.30
N GLY A 150 -20.24 7.61 -18.22
CA GLY A 150 -20.63 7.18 -19.56
C GLY A 150 -21.59 5.99 -19.53
N ALA A 151 -21.30 4.99 -18.70
CA ALA A 151 -22.17 3.82 -18.51
C ALA A 151 -23.53 4.20 -17.90
N ALA A 152 -23.56 5.11 -16.92
CA ALA A 152 -24.81 5.59 -16.32
C ALA A 152 -25.70 6.32 -17.34
N ILE A 153 -25.11 7.15 -18.20
CA ILE A 153 -25.82 7.83 -19.29
C ILE A 153 -26.34 6.80 -20.30
N LEU A 154 -25.52 5.85 -20.70
CA LEU A 154 -25.88 4.84 -21.70
C LEU A 154 -27.01 3.92 -21.19
N ILE A 155 -26.97 3.54 -19.90
CA ILE A 155 -28.07 2.82 -19.26
C ILE A 155 -29.33 3.69 -19.18
N SER A 156 -29.21 4.98 -18.87
CA SER A 156 -30.37 5.89 -18.83
C SER A 156 -31.06 6.00 -20.20
N ILE A 157 -30.27 5.99 -21.29
CA ILE A 157 -30.78 5.97 -22.67
C ILE A 157 -31.41 4.60 -23.00
N LEU A 158 -30.82 3.50 -22.56
CA LEU A 158 -31.31 2.14 -22.85
C LEU A 158 -32.57 1.78 -22.03
N LEU A 159 -32.79 2.47 -20.91
CA LEU A 159 -33.97 2.31 -20.05
C LEU A 159 -35.15 3.19 -20.48
N TRP A 160 -34.91 4.20 -21.31
CA TRP A 160 -35.90 5.11 -21.89
C TRP A 160 -36.46 4.53 -23.20
#